data_AF-A0A2N1FCQ0-F1
#
_entry.id   AF-A0A2N1FCQ0-F1
#
_cell.length_a   1.000
_cell.length_b   1.000
_cell.length_c   1.000
_cell.angle_alpha   90.00
_cell.angle_beta   90.00
_cell.angle_gamma   90.00
#
_symmetry.space_group_name_H-M   'P 1'
#
loop_
_entity.id
_entity.type
_entity.pdbx_description
1 polymer ?
#
loop_
_entity_poly.entity_id
_entity_poly.type
_entity_poly.pdbx_seq_one_letter_code
_entity_poly.pdbx_strand_id
1 'polypeptide(L)'
;MNKNYYAVIMAGGVGSRFWPVSTEEYPKQFHDMLGTGESLIQRTFNRINQLIPSENILIATNERYEKLVLEQLPKTTKKQLLLEPTMRNTAPCILYAALKIHNLNSDAVMLVAPSDHWIENETEFLKNIKTSFEASANNDNLMTLGIQPNSPNTGYGYIKFEENSSDIKKVKNFTEKPNLQTAKQFLASGDYLWNAGIFIWSTKSILNAFKKHLPQMLNVLDDGNNVYNTDFEDDFIKNNYAKCENISIDYGIMERSNNVHILPVDFGWNDLGTWGSLYNKLNKDSQENAVVGAETIFRDANGNMVRTESGKKVIIQGLSDYIIVEKGDTLLICPRKDEQDIKQISAAAKKTF
;
A
#
# COMPACT_ATOMS: atom_id res chain seq x y z
N MET A 1 8.71 -18.69 14.20
CA MET A 1 7.54 -17.93 13.70
C MET A 1 6.35 -18.88 13.58
N ASN A 2 5.11 -18.37 13.65
CA ASN A 2 3.91 -19.21 13.54
C ASN A 2 3.66 -19.63 12.08
N LYS A 3 3.56 -20.93 11.81
CA LYS A 3 3.34 -21.49 10.45
C LYS A 3 1.97 -21.14 9.84
N ASN A 4 1.02 -20.70 10.66
CA ASN A 4 -0.31 -20.30 10.20
C ASN A 4 -0.37 -18.82 9.80
N TYR A 5 0.69 -18.04 10.04
CA TYR A 5 0.73 -16.65 9.61
C TYR A 5 1.27 -16.56 8.19
N TYR A 6 0.54 -15.83 7.36
CA TYR A 6 0.87 -15.52 5.98
C TYR A 6 0.78 -14.02 5.75
N ALA A 7 1.47 -13.53 4.74
CA ALA A 7 1.31 -12.16 4.27
C ALA A 7 1.19 -12.10 2.75
N VAL A 8 0.49 -11.07 2.29
CA VAL A 8 0.38 -10.68 0.89
C VAL A 8 0.80 -9.22 0.80
N ILE A 9 1.93 -8.97 0.15
CA ILE A 9 2.42 -7.63 -0.14
C ILE A 9 1.89 -7.23 -1.51
N MET A 10 1.03 -6.21 -1.57
CA MET A 10 0.46 -5.70 -2.80
C MET A 10 1.40 -4.67 -3.44
N ALA A 11 1.92 -4.99 -4.63
CA ALA A 11 2.94 -4.26 -5.36
C ALA A 11 2.53 -3.99 -6.82
N GLY A 12 1.25 -3.65 -7.04
CA GLY A 12 0.69 -3.32 -8.37
C GLY A 12 0.62 -1.82 -8.69
N GLY A 13 0.79 -0.94 -7.70
CA GLY A 13 0.69 0.51 -7.89
C GLY A 13 1.86 1.08 -8.70
N VAL A 14 1.58 2.06 -9.56
CA VAL A 14 2.63 2.79 -10.31
C VAL A 14 3.22 3.94 -9.50
N GLY A 15 2.43 4.61 -8.65
CA GLY A 15 2.88 5.80 -7.91
C GLY A 15 3.12 7.03 -8.81
N SER A 16 2.27 7.23 -9.83
CA SER A 16 2.47 8.25 -10.89
C SER A 16 2.62 9.71 -10.41
N ARG A 17 2.25 10.01 -9.16
CA ARG A 17 2.42 11.34 -8.53
C ARG A 17 3.90 11.63 -8.18
N PHE A 18 4.77 10.63 -8.23
CA PHE A 18 6.22 10.76 -8.09
C PHE A 18 6.96 10.82 -9.41
N TRP A 19 6.29 11.08 -10.54
CA TRP A 19 7.00 11.39 -11.78
C TRP A 19 7.94 12.59 -11.54
N PRO A 20 9.18 12.60 -12.07
CA PRO A 20 9.75 11.67 -13.07
C PRO A 20 10.35 10.38 -12.49
N VAL A 21 10.42 10.25 -11.16
CA VAL A 21 11.06 9.11 -10.50
C VAL A 21 10.31 7.81 -10.73
N SER A 22 8.99 7.86 -10.55
CA SER A 22 8.12 6.69 -10.65
C SER A 22 7.48 6.58 -12.03
N THR A 23 7.70 5.46 -12.71
CA THR A 23 7.16 5.18 -14.05
C THR A 23 6.44 3.83 -14.10
N GLU A 24 5.80 3.53 -15.24
CA GLU A 24 5.15 2.22 -15.46
C GLU A 24 6.16 1.07 -15.56
N GLU A 25 7.41 1.36 -15.92
CA GLU A 25 8.49 0.40 -16.03
C GLU A 25 9.18 0.19 -14.68
N TYR A 26 9.30 1.25 -13.87
CA TYR A 26 9.96 1.21 -12.58
C TYR A 26 9.15 1.98 -11.51
N PRO A 27 8.10 1.33 -10.95
CA PRO A 27 7.19 1.92 -9.96
C PRO A 27 7.79 2.29 -8.60
N LYS A 28 7.05 3.14 -7.87
CA LYS A 28 7.39 3.76 -6.57
C LYS A 28 7.95 2.77 -5.55
N GLN A 29 7.33 1.60 -5.43
CA GLN A 29 7.71 0.59 -4.44
C GLN A 29 9.15 0.07 -4.61
N PHE A 30 9.73 0.19 -5.81
CA PHE A 30 11.09 -0.24 -6.12
C PHE A 30 12.14 0.87 -5.94
N HIS A 31 11.74 2.06 -5.51
CA HIS A 31 12.66 3.17 -5.25
C HIS A 31 12.97 3.31 -3.77
N ASP A 32 14.23 3.63 -3.48
CA ASP A 32 14.60 4.31 -2.25
C ASP A 32 14.12 5.77 -2.33
N MET A 33 12.95 6.01 -1.74
CA MET A 33 12.31 7.32 -1.73
C MET A 33 12.92 8.24 -0.66
N LEU A 34 13.63 7.68 0.32
CA LEU A 34 14.06 8.39 1.52
C LEU A 34 15.58 8.56 1.60
N GLY A 35 16.33 7.93 0.69
CA GLY A 35 17.79 7.92 0.70
C GLY A 35 18.37 7.03 1.80
N THR A 36 17.63 6.01 2.25
CA THR A 36 18.05 5.12 3.35
C THR A 36 18.83 3.89 2.86
N GLY A 37 18.95 3.68 1.55
CA GLY A 37 19.59 2.51 0.93
C GLY A 37 18.66 1.32 0.71
N GLU A 38 17.36 1.44 1.01
CA GLU A 38 16.36 0.39 0.83
C GLU A 38 15.14 0.92 0.08
N SER A 39 14.61 0.14 -0.85
CA SER A 39 13.33 0.45 -1.48
C SER A 39 12.15 0.23 -0.53
N LEU A 40 10.99 0.83 -0.83
CA LEU A 40 9.80 0.68 0.02
C LEU A 40 9.34 -0.78 0.12
N ILE A 41 9.43 -1.55 -0.98
CA ILE A 41 9.07 -2.98 -0.98
C ILE A 41 10.04 -3.80 -0.14
N GLN A 42 11.35 -3.50 -0.21
CA GLN A 42 12.37 -4.16 0.61
C GLN A 42 12.10 -3.92 2.08
N ARG A 43 11.85 -2.66 2.45
CA ARG A 43 11.55 -2.31 3.84
C ARG A 43 10.27 -2.97 4.35
N THR A 44 9.21 -2.99 3.53
CA THR A 44 7.96 -3.66 3.88
C THR A 44 8.16 -5.16 4.06
N PHE A 45 8.89 -5.81 3.15
CA PHE A 45 9.22 -7.23 3.25
C PHE A 45 10.05 -7.52 4.51
N ASN A 46 11.13 -6.77 4.73
CA ASN A 46 12.03 -6.95 5.87
C ASN A 46 11.29 -6.76 7.21
N ARG A 47 10.41 -5.77 7.31
CA ARG A 47 9.52 -5.57 8.47
C ARG A 47 8.64 -6.79 8.71
N ILE A 48 7.88 -7.23 7.71
CA ILE A 48 6.93 -8.35 7.84
C ILE A 48 7.66 -9.68 8.14
N ASN A 49 8.84 -9.89 7.55
CA ASN A 49 9.68 -11.07 7.72
C ASN A 49 10.27 -11.22 9.14
N GLN A 50 10.10 -10.23 10.03
CA GLN A 50 10.43 -10.37 11.45
C GLN A 50 9.36 -11.18 12.21
N LEU A 51 8.13 -11.27 11.70
CA LEU A 51 7.02 -11.97 12.32
C LEU A 51 6.55 -13.22 11.54
N ILE A 52 6.67 -13.18 10.22
CA ILE A 52 6.14 -14.19 9.29
C ILE A 52 7.30 -14.86 8.55
N PRO A 53 7.32 -16.20 8.41
CA PRO A 53 8.36 -16.90 7.64
C PRO A 53 8.42 -16.37 6.21
N SER A 54 9.63 -16.24 5.65
CA SER A 54 9.82 -15.69 4.29
C SER A 54 8.98 -16.42 3.25
N GLU A 55 8.92 -17.75 3.34
CA GLU A 55 8.16 -18.65 2.46
C GLU A 55 6.63 -18.42 2.50
N ASN A 56 6.12 -17.81 3.57
CA ASN A 56 4.71 -17.48 3.77
C ASN A 56 4.36 -16.03 3.38
N ILE A 57 5.34 -15.27 2.87
CA ILE A 57 5.13 -13.91 2.35
C ILE A 57 4.99 -14.01 0.83
N LEU A 58 3.79 -13.75 0.34
CA LEU A 58 3.47 -13.70 -1.08
C LEU A 58 3.52 -12.26 -1.58
N ILE A 59 3.92 -12.07 -2.84
CA ILE A 59 3.97 -10.76 -3.48
C ILE A 59 2.97 -10.74 -4.63
N ALA A 60 1.94 -9.90 -4.51
CA ALA A 60 0.97 -9.68 -5.57
C ALA A 60 1.40 -8.50 -6.44
N THR A 61 1.61 -8.73 -7.73
CA THR A 61 2.14 -7.73 -8.64
C THR A 61 1.77 -8.04 -10.08
N ASN A 62 1.92 -7.08 -10.99
CA ASN A 62 1.73 -7.35 -12.41
C ASN A 62 2.86 -8.25 -12.95
N GLU A 63 2.54 -9.14 -13.89
CA GLU A 63 3.51 -10.06 -14.50
C GLU A 63 4.78 -9.36 -15.03
N ARG A 64 4.66 -8.11 -15.51
CA ARG A 64 5.82 -7.33 -16.01
C ARG A 64 6.87 -7.03 -14.93
N TYR A 65 6.50 -7.05 -13.65
CA TYR A 65 7.38 -6.73 -12.54
C TYR A 65 8.02 -7.98 -11.90
N GLU A 66 7.78 -9.18 -12.44
CA GLU A 66 8.33 -10.44 -11.91
C GLU A 66 9.84 -10.34 -11.65
N LYS A 67 10.60 -9.93 -12.66
CA LYS A 67 12.05 -9.79 -12.58
C LYS A 67 12.47 -8.77 -11.52
N LEU A 68 11.82 -7.61 -11.48
CA LEU A 68 12.14 -6.55 -10.51
C LEU A 68 11.89 -7.00 -9.07
N VAL A 69 10.80 -7.72 -8.81
CA VAL A 69 10.50 -8.25 -7.48
C VAL A 69 11.56 -9.25 -7.03
N LEU A 70 11.96 -10.18 -7.91
CA LEU A 70 12.98 -11.19 -7.58
C LEU A 70 14.37 -10.57 -7.37
N GLU A 71 14.72 -9.51 -8.11
CA GLU A 71 15.95 -8.75 -7.91
C GLU A 71 15.94 -7.99 -6.58
N GLN A 72 14.80 -7.37 -6.22
CA GLN A 72 14.67 -6.55 -5.02
C GLN A 72 14.52 -7.39 -3.75
N LEU A 73 13.92 -8.58 -3.84
CA LEU A 73 13.62 -9.47 -2.72
C LEU A 73 14.29 -10.84 -2.89
N PRO A 74 15.59 -10.98 -2.59
CA PRO A 74 16.35 -12.22 -2.85
C PRO A 74 15.90 -13.44 -2.01
N LYS A 75 15.09 -13.23 -0.98
CA LYS A 75 14.46 -14.30 -0.18
C LYS A 75 13.13 -14.80 -0.76
N THR A 76 12.65 -14.19 -1.85
CA THR A 76 11.39 -14.53 -2.50
C THR A 76 11.65 -15.39 -3.73
N THR A 77 10.85 -16.42 -3.90
CA THR A 77 10.89 -17.31 -5.07
C THR A 77 9.67 -17.11 -5.96
N LYS A 78 9.72 -17.62 -7.21
CA LYS A 78 8.59 -17.58 -8.15
C LYS A 78 7.29 -18.14 -7.55
N LYS A 79 7.37 -19.16 -6.69
CA LYS A 79 6.20 -19.78 -6.05
C LYS A 79 5.40 -18.82 -5.16
N GLN A 80 6.03 -17.77 -4.67
CA GLN A 80 5.43 -16.74 -3.81
C GLN A 80 4.87 -15.56 -4.62
N LEU A 81 5.10 -15.50 -5.93
CA LEU A 81 4.60 -14.43 -6.77
C LEU A 81 3.17 -14.75 -7.21
N LEU A 82 2.28 -13.79 -7.03
CA LEU A 82 0.94 -13.78 -7.58
C LEU A 82 0.97 -12.82 -8.77
N LEU A 83 1.25 -13.35 -9.95
CA LEU A 83 1.45 -12.55 -11.16
C LEU A 83 0.10 -12.22 -11.80
N GLU A 84 -0.30 -10.95 -11.71
CA GLU A 84 -1.53 -10.43 -12.28
C GLU A 84 -1.32 -10.08 -13.76
N PRO A 85 -2.08 -10.68 -14.71
CA PRO A 85 -1.93 -10.37 -16.13
C PRO A 85 -2.50 -8.99 -16.49
N THR A 86 -3.39 -8.45 -15.67
CA THR A 86 -4.01 -7.13 -15.88
C THR A 86 -4.42 -6.52 -14.55
N MET A 87 -4.43 -5.18 -14.48
CA MET A 87 -4.80 -4.47 -13.26
C MET A 87 -6.32 -4.55 -13.03
N ARG A 88 -6.73 -5.17 -11.91
CA ARG A 88 -8.14 -5.27 -11.49
C ARG A 88 -8.41 -4.76 -10.06
N ASN A 89 -7.52 -3.89 -9.55
CA ASN A 89 -7.61 -3.32 -8.21
C ASN A 89 -7.47 -4.41 -7.11
N THR A 90 -7.73 -4.09 -5.85
CA THR A 90 -7.28 -4.94 -4.73
C THR A 90 -8.12 -6.20 -4.48
N ALA A 91 -9.42 -6.23 -4.83
CA ALA A 91 -10.26 -7.38 -4.49
C ALA A 91 -9.86 -8.67 -5.23
N PRO A 92 -9.63 -8.69 -6.57
CA PRO A 92 -9.21 -9.92 -7.27
C PRO A 92 -7.84 -10.41 -6.83
N CYS A 93 -6.90 -9.50 -6.56
CA CYS A 93 -5.58 -9.81 -6.01
C CYS A 93 -5.71 -10.54 -4.66
N ILE A 94 -6.51 -9.99 -3.75
CA ILE A 94 -6.71 -10.57 -2.41
C ILE A 94 -7.44 -11.92 -2.50
N LEU A 95 -8.42 -12.06 -3.39
CA LEU A 95 -9.11 -13.33 -3.60
C LEU A 95 -8.16 -14.42 -4.10
N TYR A 96 -7.36 -14.10 -5.12
CA TYR A 96 -6.34 -15.01 -5.64
C TYR A 96 -5.39 -15.46 -4.52
N ALA A 97 -4.86 -14.51 -3.74
CA ALA A 97 -3.99 -14.83 -2.63
C ALA A 97 -4.68 -15.70 -1.57
N ALA A 98 -5.91 -15.38 -1.20
CA ALA A 98 -6.68 -16.12 -0.20
C ALA A 98 -6.94 -17.55 -0.65
N LEU A 99 -7.33 -17.80 -1.90
CA LEU A 99 -7.54 -19.14 -2.44
C LEU A 99 -6.25 -19.96 -2.45
N LYS A 100 -5.14 -19.38 -2.93
CA LYS A 100 -3.83 -20.04 -2.96
C LYS A 100 -3.33 -20.41 -1.56
N ILE A 101 -3.42 -19.47 -0.61
CA ILE A 101 -3.01 -19.70 0.78
C ILE A 101 -3.94 -20.72 1.46
N HIS A 102 -5.25 -20.61 1.27
CA HIS A 102 -6.22 -21.53 1.88
C HIS A 102 -6.00 -22.97 1.42
N ASN A 103 -5.67 -23.17 0.14
CA ASN A 103 -5.34 -24.49 -0.38
C ASN A 103 -4.09 -25.10 0.30
N LEU A 104 -3.08 -24.30 0.63
CA LEU A 104 -1.89 -24.77 1.35
C LEU A 104 -2.16 -24.99 2.84
N ASN A 105 -2.92 -24.09 3.46
CA ASN A 105 -3.20 -24.10 4.88
C ASN A 105 -4.59 -23.52 5.17
N SER A 106 -5.55 -24.39 5.47
CA SER A 106 -6.93 -24.01 5.79
C SER A 106 -7.07 -23.21 7.10
N ASP A 107 -6.06 -23.24 7.96
CA ASP A 107 -6.02 -22.51 9.23
C ASP A 107 -5.19 -21.22 9.13
N ALA A 108 -4.82 -20.82 7.91
CA ALA A 108 -4.05 -19.63 7.67
C ALA A 108 -4.80 -18.35 8.07
N VAL A 109 -4.07 -17.46 8.73
CA VAL A 109 -4.44 -16.07 8.95
C VAL A 109 -3.48 -15.22 8.15
N MET A 110 -4.02 -14.32 7.34
CA MET A 110 -3.24 -13.55 6.37
C MET A 110 -3.27 -12.06 6.70
N LEU A 111 -2.09 -11.44 6.61
CA LEU A 111 -1.90 -10.00 6.54
C LEU A 111 -1.92 -9.58 5.07
N VAL A 112 -2.70 -8.58 4.72
CA VAL A 112 -2.62 -7.89 3.42
C VAL A 112 -2.05 -6.51 3.66
N ALA A 113 -0.93 -6.19 3.03
CA ALA A 113 -0.22 -4.92 3.23
C ALA A 113 0.21 -4.31 1.90
N PRO A 114 0.05 -2.98 1.70
CA PRO A 114 0.65 -2.28 0.58
C PRO A 114 2.17 -2.29 0.67
N SER A 115 2.84 -2.43 -0.47
CA SER A 115 4.31 -2.45 -0.57
C SER A 115 4.97 -1.09 -0.37
N ASP A 116 4.20 -0.01 -0.39
CA ASP A 116 4.70 1.35 -0.61
C ASP A 116 4.32 2.34 0.51
N HIS A 117 3.96 1.82 1.69
CA HIS A 117 3.66 2.60 2.89
C HIS A 117 4.89 2.80 3.78
N TRP A 118 4.95 3.97 4.42
CA TRP A 118 5.89 4.29 5.48
C TRP A 118 5.34 3.91 6.85
N ILE A 119 6.21 3.31 7.67
CA ILE A 119 5.94 2.98 9.08
C ILE A 119 7.18 3.36 9.87
N GLU A 120 7.00 4.24 10.84
CA GLU A 120 8.09 4.81 11.62
C GLU A 120 8.48 3.90 12.79
N ASN A 121 7.49 3.41 13.54
CA ASN A 121 7.68 2.48 14.65
C ASN A 121 7.33 1.05 14.22
N GLU A 122 8.31 0.36 13.63
CA GLU A 122 8.11 -1.01 13.13
C GLU A 122 7.83 -2.03 14.25
N THR A 123 8.39 -1.83 15.44
CA THR A 123 8.13 -2.68 16.61
C THR A 123 6.66 -2.62 17.04
N GLU A 124 6.11 -1.41 17.15
CA GLU A 124 4.70 -1.23 17.50
C GLU A 124 3.78 -1.73 16.38
N PHE A 125 4.16 -1.55 15.11
CA PHE A 125 3.45 -2.17 13.99
C PHE A 125 3.38 -3.70 14.14
N LEU A 126 4.50 -4.38 14.37
CA LEU A 126 4.52 -5.85 14.49
C LEU A 126 3.72 -6.36 15.69
N LYS A 127 3.73 -5.62 16.80
CA LYS A 127 2.88 -5.91 17.96
C LYS A 127 1.40 -5.82 17.59
N ASN A 128 0.98 -4.77 16.88
CA ASN A 128 -0.40 -4.60 16.44
C ASN A 128 -0.85 -5.66 15.42
N ILE A 129 0.05 -6.07 14.51
CA ILE A 129 -0.19 -7.20 13.60
C ILE A 129 -0.37 -8.49 14.39
N LYS A 130 0.46 -8.75 15.39
CA LYS A 130 0.35 -9.94 16.23
C LYS A 130 -0.99 -9.99 16.99
N THR A 131 -1.40 -8.89 17.61
CA THR A 131 -2.73 -8.76 18.25
C THR A 131 -3.86 -9.05 17.26
N SER A 132 -3.74 -8.52 16.04
CA SER A 132 -4.74 -8.72 14.99
C SER A 132 -4.80 -10.17 14.49
N PHE A 133 -3.65 -10.83 14.36
CA PHE A 133 -3.59 -12.25 14.02
C PHE A 133 -4.25 -13.12 15.09
N GLU A 134 -3.96 -12.88 16.37
CA GLU A 134 -4.53 -13.64 17.49
C GLU A 134 -6.05 -13.51 17.54
N ALA A 135 -6.58 -12.31 17.28
CA ALA A 135 -8.02 -12.10 17.19
C ALA A 135 -8.65 -12.78 15.97
N SER A 136 -8.00 -12.70 14.80
CA SER A 136 -8.51 -13.26 13.54
C SER A 136 -8.40 -14.77 13.45
N ALA A 137 -7.51 -15.39 14.23
CA ALA A 137 -7.37 -16.85 14.28
C ALA A 137 -8.58 -17.54 14.92
N ASN A 138 -9.26 -16.85 15.83
CA ASN A 138 -10.31 -17.44 16.67
C ASN A 138 -11.72 -16.92 16.34
N ASN A 139 -11.85 -15.92 15.47
CA ASN A 139 -13.11 -15.24 15.20
C ASN A 139 -13.34 -15.07 13.70
N ASP A 140 -14.61 -15.05 13.30
CA ASP A 140 -15.00 -14.68 11.95
C ASP A 140 -15.04 -13.15 11.80
N ASN A 141 -13.88 -12.53 11.67
CA ASN A 141 -13.75 -11.08 11.53
C ASN A 141 -12.91 -10.68 10.31
N LEU A 142 -13.20 -9.48 9.81
CA LEU A 142 -12.40 -8.79 8.81
C LEU A 142 -11.76 -7.59 9.49
N MET A 143 -10.48 -7.71 9.85
CA MET A 143 -9.78 -6.64 10.58
C MET A 143 -9.08 -5.66 9.66
N THR A 144 -9.02 -4.41 10.09
CA THR A 144 -8.14 -3.36 9.55
C THR A 144 -7.46 -2.58 10.68
N LEU A 145 -6.49 -1.75 10.32
CA LEU A 145 -5.79 -0.85 11.23
C LEU A 145 -6.27 0.59 11.03
N GLY A 146 -6.59 1.25 12.14
CA GLY A 146 -7.14 2.60 12.16
C GLY A 146 -6.16 3.65 12.63
N ILE A 147 -5.90 4.66 11.80
CA ILE A 147 -4.99 5.77 12.11
C ILE A 147 -5.80 7.01 12.50
N GLN A 148 -5.40 7.71 13.55
CA GLN A 148 -6.05 8.96 13.93
C GLN A 148 -5.91 10.02 12.81
N PRO A 149 -7.01 10.55 12.25
CA PRO A 149 -6.94 11.61 11.25
C PRO A 149 -6.38 12.89 11.85
N ASN A 150 -5.44 13.51 11.13
CA ASN A 150 -4.90 14.83 11.47
C ASN A 150 -5.27 15.91 10.44
N SER A 151 -5.98 15.52 9.38
CA SER A 151 -6.42 16.40 8.29
C SER A 151 -7.65 15.83 7.57
N PRO A 152 -8.42 16.64 6.82
CA PRO A 152 -9.58 16.16 6.07
C PRO A 152 -9.16 15.59 4.70
N ASN A 153 -8.42 14.48 4.70
CA ASN A 153 -7.87 13.85 3.49
C ASN A 153 -8.95 13.11 2.69
N THR A 154 -9.23 13.51 1.45
CA THR A 154 -10.26 12.90 0.59
C THR A 154 -9.81 11.64 -0.15
N GLY A 155 -8.52 11.29 -0.05
CA GLY A 155 -7.92 10.10 -0.66
C GLY A 155 -7.96 8.85 0.21
N TYR A 156 -8.35 8.97 1.48
CA TYR A 156 -8.41 7.85 2.43
C TYR A 156 -9.83 7.41 2.73
N GLY A 157 -9.98 6.14 3.11
CA GLY A 157 -11.20 5.66 3.75
C GLY A 157 -11.29 6.12 5.20
N TYR A 158 -12.51 6.39 5.67
CA TYR A 158 -12.82 6.75 7.06
C TYR A 158 -13.72 5.69 7.69
N ILE A 159 -13.40 5.32 8.92
CA ILE A 159 -14.03 4.21 9.63
C ILE A 159 -14.57 4.72 10.96
N LYS A 160 -15.88 4.63 11.13
CA LYS A 160 -16.55 4.86 12.42
C LYS A 160 -16.64 3.55 13.18
N PHE A 161 -16.41 3.59 14.48
CA PHE A 161 -16.40 2.40 15.33
C PHE A 161 -17.30 2.52 16.56
N GLU A 162 -17.53 1.38 17.22
CA GLU A 162 -18.21 1.31 18.52
C GLU A 162 -17.24 1.68 19.64
N GLU A 163 -17.61 2.70 20.43
CA GLU A 163 -16.88 3.04 21.65
C GLU A 163 -17.21 2.03 22.75
N ASN A 164 -16.19 1.30 23.19
CA ASN A 164 -16.24 0.36 24.31
C ASN A 164 -14.82 0.20 24.90
N SER A 165 -14.62 -0.70 25.86
CA SER A 165 -13.31 -0.95 26.50
C SER A 165 -12.41 -1.93 25.74
N SER A 166 -12.85 -2.55 24.65
CA SER A 166 -12.05 -3.53 23.87
C SER A 166 -10.99 -2.82 23.05
N ASP A 167 -9.76 -3.33 22.95
CA ASP A 167 -8.74 -2.74 22.07
C ASP A 167 -9.16 -2.83 20.59
N ILE A 168 -9.75 -3.97 20.21
CA ILE A 168 -10.33 -4.18 18.88
C ILE A 168 -11.79 -3.74 18.92
N LYS A 169 -12.13 -2.75 18.09
CA LYS A 169 -13.46 -2.16 18.01
C LYS A 169 -14.23 -2.75 16.84
N LYS A 170 -15.54 -2.92 17.02
CA LYS A 170 -16.43 -3.24 15.90
C LYS A 170 -16.68 -1.99 15.06
N VAL A 171 -16.66 -2.13 13.73
CA VAL A 171 -16.92 -1.03 12.81
C VAL A 171 -18.43 -0.81 12.67
N LYS A 172 -18.86 0.44 12.82
CA LYS A 172 -20.25 0.89 12.58
C LYS A 172 -20.47 1.24 11.12
N ASN A 173 -19.51 1.95 10.53
CA ASN A 173 -19.60 2.43 9.17
C ASN A 173 -18.21 2.55 8.56
N PHE A 174 -18.09 2.19 7.29
CA PHE A 174 -16.90 2.39 6.49
C PHE A 174 -17.28 3.33 5.34
N THR A 175 -16.47 4.33 5.05
CA THR A 175 -16.71 5.28 3.96
C THR A 175 -15.40 5.52 3.21
N GLU A 176 -15.28 4.94 2.02
CA GLU A 176 -14.12 5.10 1.17
C GLU A 176 -14.14 6.45 0.42
N LYS A 177 -13.08 7.24 0.60
CA LYS A 177 -12.81 8.49 -0.14
C LYS A 177 -13.98 9.48 -0.13
N PRO A 178 -14.36 10.01 1.06
CA PRO A 178 -15.41 11.01 1.16
C PRO A 178 -15.00 12.33 0.47
N ASN A 179 -15.99 13.15 0.12
CA ASN A 179 -15.73 14.52 -0.31
C ASN A 179 -15.15 15.37 0.84
N LEU A 180 -14.56 16.53 0.52
CA LEU A 180 -13.87 17.38 1.49
C LEU A 180 -14.76 17.85 2.65
N GLN A 181 -16.04 18.14 2.38
CA GLN A 181 -16.98 18.57 3.40
C GLN A 181 -17.22 17.46 4.42
N THR A 182 -17.47 16.24 3.95
CA THR A 182 -17.64 15.05 4.78
C THR A 182 -16.36 14.71 5.55
N ALA A 183 -15.19 14.79 4.91
CA ALA A 183 -13.90 14.57 5.58
C ALA A 183 -13.65 15.56 6.73
N LYS A 184 -14.02 16.84 6.56
CA LYS A 184 -13.97 17.85 7.63
C LYS A 184 -14.91 17.51 8.79
N GLN A 185 -16.11 17.02 8.50
CA GLN A 185 -17.06 16.59 9.53
C GLN A 185 -16.53 15.37 10.31
N PHE A 186 -15.96 14.39 9.62
CA PHE A 186 -15.36 13.22 10.26
C PHE A 186 -14.20 13.61 11.18
N LEU A 187 -13.29 14.46 10.70
CA LEU A 187 -12.19 14.98 11.51
C LEU A 187 -12.71 15.73 12.75
N ALA A 188 -13.69 16.62 12.58
CA ALA A 188 -14.26 17.40 13.68
C ALA A 188 -14.98 16.54 14.73
N SER A 189 -15.54 15.40 14.33
CA SER A 189 -16.23 14.50 15.26
C SER A 189 -15.29 13.73 16.18
N GLY A 190 -14.02 13.51 15.80
CA GLY A 190 -13.06 12.72 16.59
C GLY A 190 -13.27 11.19 16.52
N ASP A 191 -14.48 10.73 16.23
CA ASP A 191 -14.88 9.31 16.31
C ASP A 191 -14.60 8.49 15.03
N TYR A 192 -13.75 9.00 14.13
CA TYR A 192 -13.37 8.33 12.89
C TYR A 192 -11.87 8.08 12.82
N LEU A 193 -11.50 6.93 12.28
CA LEU A 193 -10.13 6.57 11.95
C LEU A 193 -9.94 6.48 10.44
N TRP A 194 -8.76 6.81 9.96
CA TRP A 194 -8.36 6.49 8.59
C TRP A 194 -8.12 5.00 8.42
N ASN A 195 -8.56 4.47 7.28
CA ASN A 195 -8.19 3.13 6.81
C ASN A 195 -6.73 3.15 6.33
N ALA A 196 -5.86 2.37 6.99
CA ALA A 196 -4.47 2.24 6.58
C ALA A 196 -4.27 1.40 5.30
N GLY A 197 -5.34 0.79 4.76
CA GLY A 197 -5.26 -0.16 3.64
C GLY A 197 -4.52 -1.46 4.00
N ILE A 198 -4.40 -1.75 5.31
CA ILE A 198 -3.75 -2.93 5.85
C ILE A 198 -4.82 -3.78 6.51
N PHE A 199 -4.92 -5.04 6.10
CA PHE A 199 -5.99 -5.92 6.53
C PHE A 199 -5.49 -7.22 7.12
N ILE A 200 -6.25 -7.79 8.05
CA ILE A 200 -5.93 -9.05 8.71
C ILE A 200 -7.20 -9.89 8.84
N TRP A 201 -7.14 -11.16 8.46
CA TRP A 201 -8.27 -12.08 8.57
C TRP A 201 -7.83 -13.53 8.40
N SER A 202 -8.66 -14.49 8.84
CA SER A 202 -8.50 -15.87 8.41
C SER A 202 -8.83 -16.00 6.92
N THR A 203 -8.17 -16.94 6.22
CA THR A 203 -8.51 -17.23 4.82
C THR A 203 -9.97 -17.68 4.68
N LYS A 204 -10.48 -18.45 5.66
CA LYS A 204 -11.89 -18.85 5.75
C LYS A 204 -12.83 -17.63 5.78
N SER A 205 -12.56 -16.65 6.63
CA SER A 205 -13.40 -15.45 6.80
C SER A 205 -13.47 -14.62 5.52
N ILE A 206 -12.33 -14.36 4.88
CA ILE A 206 -12.33 -13.54 3.66
C ILE A 206 -12.98 -14.28 2.49
N LEU A 207 -12.77 -15.60 2.34
CA LEU A 207 -13.43 -16.39 1.30
C LEU A 207 -14.96 -16.45 1.50
N ASN A 208 -15.42 -16.54 2.75
CA ASN A 208 -16.85 -16.42 3.08
C ASN A 208 -17.41 -15.04 2.69
N ALA A 209 -16.65 -13.97 2.92
CA ALA A 209 -17.04 -12.63 2.52
C ALA A 209 -17.12 -12.49 0.98
N PHE A 210 -16.15 -13.04 0.24
CA PHE A 210 -16.22 -13.12 -1.23
C PHE A 210 -17.43 -13.90 -1.71
N LYS A 211 -17.72 -15.06 -1.13
CA LYS A 211 -18.90 -15.87 -1.47
C LYS A 211 -20.21 -15.09 -1.28
N LYS A 212 -20.27 -14.22 -0.27
CA LYS A 212 -21.46 -13.43 0.04
C LYS A 212 -21.60 -12.18 -0.83
N HIS A 213 -20.49 -11.45 -1.03
CA HIS A 213 -20.53 -10.09 -1.57
C HIS A 213 -20.03 -9.97 -3.01
N LEU A 214 -19.18 -10.89 -3.47
CA LEU A 214 -18.64 -10.96 -4.82
C LEU A 214 -18.63 -12.42 -5.36
N PRO A 215 -19.76 -13.16 -5.34
CA PRO A 215 -19.80 -14.58 -5.70
C PRO A 215 -19.36 -14.84 -7.14
N GLN A 216 -19.65 -13.92 -8.07
CA GLN A 216 -19.22 -14.07 -9.45
C GLN A 216 -17.71 -14.02 -9.60
N MET A 217 -17.03 -13.17 -8.80
CA MET A 217 -15.57 -13.11 -8.80
C MET A 217 -14.97 -14.40 -8.20
N LEU A 218 -15.58 -14.91 -7.13
CA LEU A 218 -15.21 -16.21 -6.56
C LEU A 218 -15.33 -17.31 -7.62
N ASN A 219 -16.46 -17.42 -8.32
CA ASN A 219 -16.68 -18.44 -9.36
C ASN A 219 -15.71 -18.32 -10.55
N VAL A 220 -15.17 -17.13 -10.82
CA VAL A 220 -14.17 -16.93 -11.89
C VAL A 220 -12.80 -17.48 -11.48
N LEU A 221 -12.44 -17.37 -10.20
CA LEU A 221 -11.13 -17.76 -9.69
C LEU A 221 -11.13 -19.10 -8.94
N ASP A 222 -12.28 -19.64 -8.58
CA ASP A 222 -12.43 -20.95 -7.97
C ASP A 222 -13.34 -21.82 -8.84
N ASP A 223 -12.72 -22.65 -9.68
CA ASP A 223 -13.40 -23.59 -10.57
C ASP A 223 -13.68 -24.96 -9.89
N GLY A 224 -13.33 -25.11 -8.62
CA GLY A 224 -13.49 -26.33 -7.84
C GLY A 224 -12.47 -27.44 -8.17
N ASN A 225 -11.55 -27.23 -9.12
CA ASN A 225 -10.53 -28.22 -9.50
C ASN A 225 -9.24 -28.12 -8.69
N ASN A 226 -9.18 -27.17 -7.75
CA ASN A 226 -8.04 -26.97 -6.87
C ASN A 226 -6.71 -26.74 -7.64
N VAL A 227 -6.76 -25.86 -8.65
CA VAL A 227 -5.64 -25.53 -9.55
C VAL A 227 -4.47 -24.82 -8.87
N TYR A 228 -4.70 -24.23 -7.70
CA TYR A 228 -3.70 -23.47 -6.96
C TYR A 228 -2.55 -24.34 -6.46
N ASN A 229 -1.33 -23.80 -6.52
CA ASN A 229 -0.08 -24.46 -6.14
C ASN A 229 0.29 -25.66 -7.02
N THR A 230 -0.26 -25.73 -8.24
CA THR A 230 0.03 -26.74 -9.26
C THR A 230 0.62 -26.10 -10.52
N ASP A 231 1.13 -26.92 -11.45
CA ASP A 231 1.66 -26.44 -12.73
C ASP A 231 0.59 -25.81 -13.64
N PHE A 232 -0.70 -25.94 -13.31
CA PHE A 232 -1.82 -25.36 -14.07
C PHE A 232 -2.22 -23.96 -13.60
N GLU A 233 -1.68 -23.48 -12.47
CA GLU A 233 -2.10 -22.22 -11.83
C GLU A 233 -1.89 -21.01 -12.76
N ASP A 234 -0.72 -20.90 -13.40
CA ASP A 234 -0.37 -19.74 -14.22
C ASP A 234 -1.31 -19.60 -15.43
N ASP A 235 -1.57 -20.70 -16.14
CA ASP A 235 -2.51 -20.73 -17.26
C ASP A 235 -3.94 -20.44 -16.81
N PHE A 236 -4.34 -20.95 -15.65
CA PHE A 236 -5.66 -20.67 -15.09
C PHE A 236 -5.84 -19.18 -14.79
N ILE A 237 -4.86 -18.54 -14.13
CA ILE A 237 -4.90 -17.11 -13.80
C ILE A 237 -4.90 -16.27 -15.08
N LYS A 238 -4.02 -16.57 -16.03
CA LYS A 238 -3.96 -15.89 -17.32
C LYS A 238 -5.31 -15.89 -18.06
N ASN A 239 -6.02 -17.02 -18.03
CA ASN A 239 -7.28 -17.20 -18.75
C ASN A 239 -8.51 -16.64 -18.02
N ASN A 240 -8.44 -16.44 -16.70
CA ASN A 240 -9.62 -16.09 -15.89
C ASN A 240 -9.53 -14.72 -15.20
N TYR A 241 -8.35 -14.27 -14.79
CA TYR A 241 -8.19 -13.06 -13.96
C TYR A 241 -8.74 -11.79 -14.64
N ALA A 242 -8.57 -11.68 -15.96
CA ALA A 242 -9.11 -10.55 -16.72
C ALA A 242 -10.65 -10.48 -16.72
N LYS A 243 -11.35 -11.57 -16.39
CA LYS A 243 -12.82 -11.60 -16.27
C LYS A 243 -13.32 -11.05 -14.94
N CYS A 244 -12.44 -10.91 -13.94
CA CYS A 244 -12.80 -10.32 -12.65
C CYS A 244 -13.20 -8.84 -12.80
N GLU A 245 -14.17 -8.43 -11.99
CA GLU A 245 -14.53 -7.02 -11.84
C GLU A 245 -13.33 -6.20 -11.35
N ASN A 246 -13.18 -4.97 -11.88
CA ASN A 246 -12.16 -4.04 -11.43
C ASN A 246 -12.66 -3.24 -10.22
N ILE A 247 -12.47 -3.78 -9.01
CA ILE A 247 -13.04 -3.24 -7.76
C ILE A 247 -12.06 -3.39 -6.59
N SER A 248 -12.01 -2.39 -5.70
CA SER A 248 -11.20 -2.50 -4.48
C SER A 248 -11.89 -3.37 -3.44
N ILE A 249 -11.09 -3.92 -2.53
CA ILE A 249 -11.60 -4.68 -1.39
C ILE A 249 -12.45 -3.82 -0.46
N ASP A 250 -12.13 -2.52 -0.38
CA ASP A 250 -12.86 -1.53 0.43
C ASP A 250 -14.32 -1.45 -0.04
N TYR A 251 -14.55 -1.19 -1.33
CA TYR A 251 -15.90 -1.11 -1.91
C TYR A 251 -16.59 -2.47 -2.05
N GLY A 252 -15.82 -3.51 -2.41
CA GLY A 252 -16.35 -4.83 -2.75
C GLY A 252 -16.77 -5.63 -1.52
N ILE A 253 -16.03 -5.51 -0.42
CA ILE A 253 -16.18 -6.33 0.78
C ILE A 253 -16.34 -5.48 2.04
N MET A 254 -15.40 -4.57 2.34
CA MET A 254 -15.33 -3.90 3.66
C MET A 254 -16.56 -3.04 3.94
N GLU A 255 -17.01 -2.22 2.98
CA GLU A 255 -18.23 -1.40 3.13
C GLU A 255 -19.52 -2.23 3.24
N ARG A 256 -19.49 -3.49 2.79
CA ARG A 256 -20.68 -4.35 2.69
C ARG A 256 -20.76 -5.39 3.82
N SER A 257 -19.70 -5.55 4.60
CA SER A 257 -19.56 -6.60 5.60
C SER A 257 -19.96 -6.11 6.99
N ASN A 258 -20.63 -6.98 7.77
CA ASN A 258 -21.13 -6.65 9.12
C ASN A 258 -20.17 -7.09 10.24
N ASN A 259 -19.15 -7.89 9.91
CA ASN A 259 -18.16 -8.44 10.84
C ASN A 259 -16.79 -7.73 10.72
N VAL A 260 -16.80 -6.47 10.27
CA VAL A 260 -15.59 -5.64 10.18
C VAL A 260 -15.19 -5.13 11.56
N HIS A 261 -13.90 -5.24 11.85
CA HIS A 261 -13.30 -4.78 13.09
C HIS A 261 -12.08 -3.93 12.80
N ILE A 262 -11.74 -3.04 13.74
CA ILE A 262 -10.62 -2.12 13.60
C ILE A 262 -9.81 -2.11 14.89
N LEU A 263 -8.49 -2.11 14.75
CA LEU A 263 -7.57 -1.82 15.84
C LEU A 263 -7.07 -0.38 15.66
N PRO A 264 -7.41 0.56 16.55
CA PRO A 264 -6.79 1.88 16.58
C PRO A 264 -5.30 1.75 16.89
N VAL A 265 -4.44 2.40 16.11
CA VAL A 265 -2.98 2.24 16.23
C VAL A 265 -2.27 3.58 16.03
N ASP A 266 -1.07 3.66 16.61
CA ASP A 266 -0.13 4.77 16.39
C ASP A 266 1.30 4.23 16.24
N PHE A 267 1.76 4.14 14.99
CA PHE A 267 3.12 3.72 14.63
C PHE A 267 3.76 4.65 13.59
N GLY A 268 3.26 5.89 13.47
CA GLY A 268 3.77 6.88 12.51
C GLY A 268 3.52 6.52 11.04
N TRP A 269 2.37 5.92 10.74
CA TRP A 269 1.96 5.54 9.37
C TRP A 269 1.90 6.72 8.39
N ASN A 270 2.28 6.48 7.13
CA ASN A 270 1.99 7.36 6.01
C ASN A 270 1.93 6.57 4.69
N ASP A 271 1.02 6.90 3.79
CA ASP A 271 0.88 6.23 2.49
C ASP A 271 2.00 6.60 1.48
N LEU A 272 2.78 7.64 1.78
CA LEU A 272 3.71 8.30 0.87
C LEU A 272 3.08 8.52 -0.50
N GLY A 273 1.89 9.12 -0.57
CA GLY A 273 1.14 9.29 -1.82
C GLY A 273 1.61 10.43 -2.73
N THR A 274 2.33 11.42 -2.19
CA THR A 274 2.78 12.63 -2.91
C THR A 274 4.17 13.11 -2.43
N TRP A 275 4.79 14.02 -3.19
CA TRP A 275 6.03 14.68 -2.80
C TRP A 275 5.89 15.47 -1.50
N GLY A 276 4.74 16.11 -1.27
CA GLY A 276 4.41 16.79 -0.02
C GLY A 276 4.39 15.82 1.17
N SER A 277 3.80 14.64 1.01
CA SER A 277 3.84 13.58 2.04
C SER A 277 5.28 13.16 2.35
N LEU A 278 6.11 12.99 1.32
CA LEU A 278 7.53 12.65 1.48
C LEU A 278 8.32 13.78 2.18
N TYR A 279 8.18 15.02 1.73
CA TYR A 279 8.79 16.20 2.34
C TYR A 279 8.48 16.29 3.84
N ASN A 280 7.24 16.02 4.23
CA ASN A 280 6.83 16.06 5.64
C ASN A 280 7.59 15.02 6.49
N LYS A 281 7.97 13.88 5.92
CA LYS A 281 8.67 12.80 6.61
C LYS A 281 10.19 12.93 6.62
N LEU A 282 10.75 13.71 5.71
CA LEU A 282 12.18 13.93 5.64
C LEU A 282 12.65 14.91 6.72
N ASN A 283 13.89 14.70 7.17
CA ASN A 283 14.63 15.70 7.93
C ASN A 283 14.82 16.96 7.07
N LYS A 284 14.76 18.11 7.74
CA LYS A 284 14.86 19.42 7.09
C LYS A 284 16.02 20.21 7.68
N ASP A 285 16.59 21.11 6.88
CA ASP A 285 17.54 22.10 7.38
C ASP A 285 16.84 23.23 8.15
N SER A 286 17.61 24.22 8.62
CA SER A 286 17.08 25.38 9.36
C SER A 286 16.22 26.34 8.52
N GLN A 287 16.12 26.12 7.21
CA GLN A 287 15.28 26.85 6.27
C GLN A 287 14.15 25.96 5.73
N GLU A 288 13.87 24.85 6.41
CA GLU A 288 12.84 23.89 6.03
C GLU A 288 13.08 23.19 4.68
N ASN A 289 14.29 23.21 4.10
CA ASN A 289 14.57 22.44 2.88
C ASN A 289 14.80 20.96 3.22
N ALA A 290 14.18 20.07 2.45
CA ALA A 290 14.39 18.62 2.51
C ALA A 290 15.20 18.16 1.29
N VAL A 291 16.22 17.32 1.52
CA VAL A 291 17.16 16.89 0.48
C VAL A 291 17.35 15.37 0.51
N VAL A 292 17.25 14.73 -0.65
CA VAL A 292 17.52 13.31 -0.84
C VAL A 292 18.53 13.12 -1.98
N GLY A 293 19.69 12.56 -1.64
CA GLY A 293 20.69 12.16 -2.63
C GLY A 293 21.32 13.30 -3.42
N ALA A 294 21.44 14.51 -2.85
CA ALA A 294 22.05 15.68 -3.49
C ALA A 294 22.96 16.46 -2.52
N GLU A 295 23.96 17.14 -3.07
CA GLU A 295 24.69 18.19 -2.35
C GLU A 295 24.07 19.54 -2.71
N THR A 296 23.65 20.33 -1.72
CA THR A 296 22.86 21.55 -1.96
C THR A 296 23.51 22.82 -1.41
N ILE A 297 23.36 23.93 -2.15
CA ILE A 297 23.59 25.28 -1.65
C ILE A 297 22.28 26.07 -1.80
N PHE A 298 21.76 26.57 -0.68
CA PHE A 298 20.57 27.42 -0.66
C PHE A 298 20.97 28.87 -0.36
N ARG A 299 20.45 29.82 -1.14
CA ARG A 299 20.58 31.27 -0.89
C ARG A 299 19.20 31.90 -0.99
N ASP A 300 18.68 32.46 0.11
CA ASP A 300 17.32 33.03 0.11
C ASP A 300 16.26 32.02 -0.39
N ALA A 301 16.39 30.75 0.03
CA ALA A 301 15.56 29.64 -0.43
C ALA A 301 15.12 28.76 0.74
N ASN A 302 13.83 28.45 0.81
CA ASN A 302 13.22 27.77 1.97
C ASN A 302 12.09 26.81 1.54
N GLY A 303 11.83 25.77 2.34
CA GLY A 303 10.71 24.85 2.14
C GLY A 303 10.79 23.99 0.87
N ASN A 304 11.96 23.89 0.23
CA ASN A 304 12.12 23.14 -1.02
C ASN A 304 12.29 21.63 -0.76
N MET A 305 11.77 20.80 -1.66
CA MET A 305 12.00 19.37 -1.72
C MET A 305 12.95 19.06 -2.88
N VAL A 306 14.19 18.69 -2.58
CA VAL A 306 15.21 18.36 -3.58
C VAL A 306 15.48 16.86 -3.58
N ARG A 307 15.40 16.21 -4.75
CA ARG A 307 15.86 14.84 -4.91
C ARG A 307 16.67 14.67 -6.18
N THR A 308 17.84 14.06 -6.08
CA THR A 308 18.63 13.68 -7.27
C THR A 308 19.01 12.21 -7.23
N GLU A 309 18.92 11.55 -8.37
CA GLU A 309 19.39 10.17 -8.53
C GLU A 309 20.91 10.12 -8.71
N SER A 310 21.48 11.11 -9.41
CA SER A 310 22.88 11.10 -9.82
C SER A 310 23.86 11.65 -8.77
N GLY A 311 23.38 12.15 -7.64
CA GLY A 311 24.22 12.88 -6.68
C GLY A 311 24.58 14.29 -7.13
N LYS A 312 23.74 14.92 -7.95
CA LYS A 312 24.03 16.23 -8.54
C LYS A 312 24.21 17.30 -7.46
N LYS A 313 25.11 18.24 -7.73
CA LYS A 313 25.22 19.48 -6.93
C LYS A 313 24.14 20.45 -7.36
N VAL A 314 23.30 20.89 -6.43
CA VAL A 314 22.12 21.73 -6.69
C VAL A 314 22.28 23.05 -5.97
N ILE A 315 22.31 24.15 -6.72
CA ILE A 315 22.40 25.51 -6.16
C ILE A 315 21.08 26.22 -6.44
N ILE A 316 20.40 26.66 -5.38
CA ILE A 316 19.07 27.28 -5.46
C ILE A 316 19.14 28.65 -4.81
N GLN A 317 18.72 29.68 -5.57
CA GLN A 317 18.61 31.04 -5.08
C GLN A 317 17.20 31.59 -5.28
N GLY A 318 16.60 32.16 -4.23
CA GLY A 318 15.32 32.87 -4.32
C GLY A 318 14.08 31.99 -4.57
N LEU A 319 14.18 30.69 -4.34
CA LEU A 319 13.09 29.73 -4.61
C LEU A 319 12.52 29.17 -3.31
N SER A 320 11.19 29.22 -3.18
CA SER A 320 10.49 28.78 -1.97
C SER A 320 9.35 27.84 -2.28
N ASP A 321 9.23 26.77 -1.50
CA ASP A 321 8.16 25.77 -1.60
C ASP A 321 8.08 25.06 -2.97
N TYR A 322 9.22 24.75 -3.59
CA TYR A 322 9.28 23.97 -4.84
C TYR A 322 9.69 22.51 -4.63
N ILE A 323 9.18 21.65 -5.51
CA ILE A 323 9.66 20.29 -5.74
C ILE A 323 10.68 20.36 -6.89
N ILE A 324 11.88 19.84 -6.65
CA ILE A 324 13.02 19.86 -7.58
C ILE A 324 13.57 18.43 -7.64
N VAL A 325 13.23 17.70 -8.70
CA VAL A 325 13.45 16.26 -8.77
C VAL A 325 14.10 15.86 -10.08
N GLU A 326 15.26 15.22 -9.99
CA GLU A 326 15.98 14.64 -11.11
C GLU A 326 15.76 13.12 -11.18
N LYS A 327 15.53 12.61 -12.39
CA LYS A 327 15.60 11.18 -12.76
C LYS A 327 16.11 11.06 -14.19
N GLY A 328 17.24 10.37 -14.38
CA GLY A 328 17.87 10.25 -15.70
C GLY A 328 18.14 11.61 -16.36
N ASP A 329 17.59 11.82 -17.54
CA ASP A 329 17.69 13.06 -18.32
C ASP A 329 16.60 14.09 -17.97
N THR A 330 15.69 13.76 -17.05
CA THR A 330 14.52 14.58 -16.73
C THR A 330 14.72 15.31 -15.40
N LEU A 331 14.45 16.62 -15.41
CA LEU A 331 14.39 17.47 -14.22
C LEU A 331 12.99 18.09 -14.12
N LEU A 332 12.27 17.76 -13.06
CA LEU A 332 11.00 18.38 -12.72
C LEU A 332 11.22 19.50 -11.70
N ILE A 333 10.73 20.69 -12.00
CA ILE A 333 10.68 21.82 -11.07
C ILE A 333 9.24 22.35 -11.05
N CYS A 334 8.53 22.20 -9.95
CA CYS A 334 7.16 22.71 -9.81
C CYS A 334 6.85 23.17 -8.39
N PRO A 335 5.91 24.11 -8.20
CA PRO A 335 5.46 24.48 -6.87
C PRO A 335 4.87 23.27 -6.12
N ARG A 336 5.22 23.12 -4.84
CA ARG A 336 4.73 22.01 -4.00
C ARG A 336 3.21 22.03 -3.81
N LYS A 337 2.62 23.23 -3.77
CA LYS A 337 1.16 23.41 -3.72
C LYS A 337 0.41 22.86 -4.94
N ASP A 338 1.10 22.74 -6.08
CA ASP A 338 0.52 22.33 -7.36
C ASP A 338 0.91 20.86 -7.68
N GLU A 339 1.36 20.08 -6.70
CA GLU A 339 1.83 18.70 -6.89
C GLU A 339 0.79 17.75 -7.50
N GLN A 340 -0.50 18.08 -7.43
CA GLN A 340 -1.57 17.30 -8.07
C GLN A 340 -1.48 17.37 -9.61
N ASP A 341 -0.88 18.42 -10.16
CA ASP A 341 -0.74 18.64 -11.60
C ASP A 341 0.39 17.80 -12.22
N ILE A 342 1.21 17.13 -11.42
CA ILE A 342 2.32 16.29 -11.90
C ILE A 342 1.86 15.23 -12.91
N LYS A 343 0.63 14.71 -12.77
CA LYS A 343 0.05 13.79 -13.76
C LYS A 343 -0.11 14.45 -15.13
N GLN A 344 -0.58 15.70 -15.15
CA GLN A 344 -0.77 16.46 -16.39
C GLN A 344 0.58 16.86 -16.99
N ILE A 345 1.54 17.24 -16.14
CA ILE A 345 2.93 17.53 -16.55
C ILE A 345 3.57 16.31 -17.20
N SER A 346 3.45 15.13 -16.58
CA SER A 346 3.97 13.87 -17.13
C SER A 346 3.34 13.54 -18.49
N ALA A 347 2.03 13.71 -18.64
CA ALA A 347 1.35 13.49 -19.91
C ALA A 347 1.80 14.46 -21.01
N ALA A 348 2.03 15.73 -20.67
CA ALA A 348 2.55 16.73 -21.60
C ALA A 348 4.00 16.43 -22.02
N ALA A 349 4.85 16.02 -21.06
CA ALA A 349 6.23 15.61 -21.32
C ALA A 349 6.28 14.46 -22.33
N LYS A 350 5.58 13.34 -22.05
CA LYS A 350 5.49 12.15 -22.92
C LYS A 350 4.97 12.41 -24.34
N LYS A 351 4.23 13.51 -24.54
CA LYS A 351 3.72 13.90 -25.86
C LYS A 351 4.75 14.71 -26.66
N THR A 352 5.65 15.39 -25.98
CA THR A 352 6.57 16.36 -26.56
C THR A 352 7.90 15.72 -26.93
N PHE A 353 8.40 14.88 -26.03
CA PHE A 353 9.59 14.05 -26.15
C PHE A 353 9.31 12.70 -25.47
#